data_AF-A0A8T7KYD6-F1
#
_entry.id   AF-A0A8T7KYD6-F1
#
_cell.length_a   1.000
_cell.length_b   1.000
_cell.length_c   1.000
_cell.angle_alpha   90.00
_cell.angle_beta   90.00
_cell.angle_gamma   90.00
#
_symmetry.space_group_name_H-M   'P 1'
#
loop_
_entity.id
_entity.type
_entity.pdbx_description
1 polymer ?
#
loop_
_entity_poly.entity_id
_entity_poly.type
_entity_poly.pdbx_seq_one_letter_code
_entity_poly.pdbx_strand_id
1 'polypeptide(L)'
;MMIKRLALAFIALTLLLPGCSALPDLSTFLQTPTSIPVNSPQPTATPFGLPASNTPDLFVINTEEPTTTPPTGTPEITFTPTQTFTPTTRPTITLEPIDPSLFTPSPNYFLSVQRSTSQIVWGSTCDGARSIKFVVQVTPSPKLKYVLLFIKLQDKYSAYSTDWGAGAILSDNDQGVYFYTIELNQIARYRTFEDAWLQYQFVALDRYRNAIGRSVVSRTEVSLTHCKVFNP
;
A
#
# COMPACT_ATOMS: atom_id res chain seq x y z
N MET A 1 -48.39 -8.86 -45.88
CA MET A 1 -47.72 -10.07 -45.36
C MET A 1 -46.66 -9.80 -44.26
N MET A 2 -46.33 -8.54 -43.94
CA MET A 2 -45.33 -8.16 -42.91
C MET A 2 -45.85 -8.14 -41.46
N ILE A 3 -47.15 -7.93 -41.24
CA ILE A 3 -47.73 -7.75 -39.89
C ILE A 3 -47.71 -9.06 -39.05
N LYS A 4 -47.78 -10.23 -39.69
CA LYS A 4 -47.73 -11.53 -38.97
C LYS A 4 -46.37 -11.87 -38.39
N ARG A 5 -45.27 -11.36 -38.96
CA ARG A 5 -43.90 -11.64 -38.45
C ARG A 5 -43.55 -10.76 -37.25
N LEU A 6 -44.10 -9.55 -37.17
CA LEU A 6 -43.89 -8.66 -36.02
C LEU A 6 -44.65 -9.13 -34.77
N ALA A 7 -45.87 -9.69 -34.95
CA ALA A 7 -46.66 -10.23 -33.85
C ALA A 7 -46.01 -11.48 -33.20
N LEU A 8 -45.37 -12.34 -34.00
CA LEU A 8 -44.66 -13.52 -33.50
C LEU A 8 -43.40 -13.16 -32.70
N ALA A 9 -42.70 -12.08 -33.07
CA ALA A 9 -41.53 -11.60 -32.31
C ALA A 9 -41.92 -11.03 -30.93
N PHE A 10 -43.06 -10.33 -30.82
CA PHE A 10 -43.54 -9.79 -29.55
C PHE A 10 -44.03 -10.88 -28.59
N ILE A 11 -44.65 -11.95 -29.10
CA ILE A 11 -45.09 -13.09 -28.27
C ILE A 11 -43.90 -13.92 -27.77
N ALA A 12 -42.83 -14.04 -28.56
CA ALA A 12 -41.61 -14.72 -28.12
C ALA A 12 -40.85 -13.96 -27.02
N LEU A 13 -40.93 -12.63 -27.01
CA LEU A 13 -40.21 -11.78 -26.04
C LEU A 13 -40.90 -11.76 -24.65
N THR A 14 -42.22 -11.97 -24.58
CA THR A 14 -42.95 -11.97 -23.30
C THR A 14 -42.89 -13.31 -22.55
N LEU A 15 -42.53 -14.40 -23.22
CA LEU A 15 -42.40 -15.74 -22.60
C LEU A 15 -41.05 -15.99 -21.91
N LEU A 16 -40.08 -15.08 -22.04
CA LEU A 16 -38.74 -15.20 -21.45
C LEU A 16 -38.58 -14.47 -20.10
N LEU A 17 -39.66 -13.97 -19.50
CA LEU A 17 -39.61 -13.07 -18.33
C LEU A 17 -39.98 -13.64 -16.93
N PRO A 18 -40.34 -14.92 -16.68
CA PRO A 18 -40.55 -15.36 -15.30
C PRO A 18 -39.29 -16.02 -14.75
N GLY A 19 -38.43 -15.26 -14.05
CA GLY A 19 -37.20 -15.86 -13.52
C GLY A 19 -36.32 -15.02 -12.59
N CYS A 20 -36.88 -14.15 -11.74
CA CYS A 20 -36.11 -13.51 -10.65
C CYS A 20 -36.96 -13.36 -9.39
N SER A 21 -37.20 -14.47 -8.69
CA SER A 21 -37.76 -14.44 -7.33
C SER A 21 -37.40 -15.73 -6.56
N ALA A 22 -36.11 -15.94 -6.35
CA ALA A 22 -35.60 -16.85 -5.33
C ALA A 22 -34.17 -16.47 -4.97
N LEU A 23 -34.01 -15.43 -4.13
CA LEU A 23 -32.76 -15.20 -3.42
C LEU A 23 -32.77 -16.10 -2.17
N PRO A 24 -31.85 -17.07 -2.02
CA PRO A 24 -31.73 -17.83 -0.79
C PRO A 24 -31.23 -16.92 0.33
N ASP A 25 -31.89 -17.05 1.47
CA ASP A 25 -31.65 -16.34 2.72
C ASP A 25 -30.20 -16.59 3.20
N LEU A 26 -29.37 -15.54 3.24
CA LEU A 26 -27.94 -15.57 3.61
C LEU A 26 -27.71 -15.56 5.13
N SER A 27 -28.72 -15.91 5.93
CA SER A 27 -28.72 -15.79 7.40
C SER A 27 -27.85 -16.82 8.14
N THR A 28 -27.17 -17.76 7.46
CA THR A 28 -26.35 -18.81 8.11
C THR A 28 -24.85 -18.51 8.21
N PHE A 29 -24.36 -17.37 7.72
CA PHE A 29 -22.91 -17.08 7.73
C PHE A 29 -22.38 -16.38 9.01
N LEU A 30 -23.22 -16.20 10.04
CA LEU A 30 -22.84 -15.64 11.34
C LEU A 30 -22.64 -16.72 12.42
N GLN A 31 -22.00 -17.83 12.07
CA GLN A 31 -21.45 -18.72 13.10
C GLN A 31 -20.12 -18.15 13.58
N THR A 32 -20.19 -17.37 14.67
CA THR A 32 -19.01 -16.95 15.42
C THR A 32 -18.27 -18.21 15.91
N PRO A 33 -17.03 -18.47 15.49
CA PRO A 33 -16.27 -19.61 15.98
C PRO A 33 -16.04 -19.46 17.48
N THR A 34 -16.56 -20.39 18.27
CA THR A 34 -16.26 -20.53 19.69
C THR A 34 -14.76 -20.75 19.85
N SER A 35 -14.06 -19.75 20.38
CA SER A 35 -12.63 -19.82 20.68
C SER A 35 -12.37 -20.89 21.74
N ILE A 36 -11.68 -21.96 21.35
CA ILE A 36 -11.15 -22.96 22.28
C ILE A 36 -9.95 -22.32 23.01
N PRO A 37 -9.87 -22.39 24.35
CA PRO A 37 -8.73 -21.88 25.09
C PRO A 37 -7.50 -22.74 24.79
N VAL A 38 -6.60 -22.22 23.95
CA VAL A 38 -5.26 -22.80 23.75
C VAL A 38 -4.39 -22.32 24.89
N ASN A 39 -4.03 -23.23 25.80
CA ASN A 39 -2.95 -23.01 26.77
C ASN A 39 -1.63 -22.83 26.01
N SER A 40 -1.25 -21.58 25.77
CA SER A 40 0.04 -21.22 25.24
C SER A 40 1.13 -21.48 26.29
N PRO A 41 2.21 -22.20 25.97
CA PRO A 41 3.31 -22.41 26.91
C PRO A 41 3.98 -21.07 27.24
N GLN A 42 4.06 -20.78 28.54
CA GLN A 42 4.70 -19.60 29.09
C GLN A 42 6.17 -19.52 28.60
N PRO A 43 6.60 -18.40 28.01
CA PRO A 43 7.96 -18.26 27.52
C PRO A 43 8.95 -18.30 28.69
N THR A 44 9.84 -19.28 28.64
CA THR A 44 10.96 -19.41 29.58
C THR A 44 12.06 -18.46 29.12
N ALA A 45 12.27 -17.37 29.86
CA ALA A 45 13.35 -16.43 29.60
C ALA A 45 14.70 -17.12 29.84
N THR A 46 15.49 -17.27 28.77
CA THR A 46 16.87 -17.71 28.85
C THR A 46 17.74 -16.48 29.14
N PRO A 47 18.50 -16.44 30.24
CA PRO A 47 19.39 -15.31 30.53
C PRO A 47 20.52 -15.29 29.50
N PHE A 48 20.55 -14.24 28.67
CA PHE A 48 21.61 -13.99 27.71
C PHE A 48 22.71 -13.16 28.40
N GLY A 49 23.81 -13.80 28.78
CA GLY A 49 25.01 -13.10 29.26
C GLY A 49 25.77 -12.51 28.08
N LEU A 50 25.79 -11.18 27.97
CA LEU A 50 26.65 -10.49 27.02
C LEU A 50 28.11 -10.54 27.50
N PRO A 51 29.08 -10.85 26.62
CA PRO A 51 30.50 -10.73 26.95
C PRO A 51 30.86 -9.25 27.19
N ALA A 52 31.74 -9.01 28.17
CA ALA A 52 32.15 -7.68 28.58
C ALA A 52 32.73 -6.87 27.41
N SER A 53 31.97 -5.89 26.94
CA SER A 53 32.42 -4.90 25.96
C SER A 53 33.19 -3.80 26.68
N ASN A 54 34.45 -3.60 26.27
CA ASN A 54 35.30 -2.47 26.67
C ASN A 54 34.71 -1.15 26.13
N THR A 55 33.67 -0.68 26.78
CA THR A 55 33.09 0.64 26.53
C THR A 55 33.79 1.62 27.46
N PRO A 56 34.48 2.66 26.97
CA PRO A 56 35.01 3.70 27.84
C PRO A 56 33.85 4.35 28.60
N ASP A 57 34.01 4.43 29.92
CA ASP A 57 33.03 5.00 30.84
C ASP A 57 32.92 6.51 30.60
N LEU A 58 31.81 6.93 29.98
CA LEU A 58 31.48 8.34 29.74
C LEU A 58 30.83 9.01 30.98
N PHE A 59 30.77 8.31 32.13
CA PHE A 59 30.28 8.85 33.41
C PHE A 59 31.42 9.22 34.37
N VAL A 60 32.59 9.62 33.85
CA VAL A 60 33.49 10.49 34.63
C VAL A 60 32.79 11.85 34.78
N ILE A 61 31.88 11.90 35.74
CA ILE A 61 31.21 13.11 36.21
C ILE A 61 32.28 13.93 36.92
N ASN A 62 32.64 15.06 36.32
CA ASN A 62 33.30 16.15 37.04
C ASN A 62 32.46 16.45 38.28
N THR A 63 33.00 16.08 39.44
CA THR A 63 32.40 16.40 40.74
C THR A 63 32.61 17.90 40.95
N GLU A 64 31.57 18.69 40.69
CA GLU A 64 31.56 20.10 41.08
C GLU A 64 31.45 20.24 42.61
N GLU A 65 32.12 21.26 43.13
CA GLU A 65 32.21 21.58 44.56
C GLU A 65 30.83 21.85 45.20
N PRO A 66 30.70 21.66 46.53
CA PRO A 66 29.44 21.82 47.24
C PRO A 66 28.89 23.25 47.14
N THR A 67 27.82 23.40 46.36
CA THR A 67 27.04 24.64 46.26
C THR A 67 26.29 24.92 47.57
N THR A 68 26.56 26.08 48.15
CA THR A 68 25.87 26.63 49.32
C THR A 68 24.40 26.89 49.00
N THR A 69 23.50 26.31 49.80
CA THR A 69 22.05 26.47 49.68
C THR A 69 21.60 27.90 50.06
N PRO A 70 21.02 28.69 49.14
CA PRO A 70 20.36 29.94 49.51
C PRO A 70 18.97 29.67 50.12
N PRO A 71 18.45 30.61 50.94
CA PRO A 71 17.22 30.41 51.71
C PRO A 71 15.97 30.33 50.83
N THR A 72 15.03 29.52 51.31
CA THR A 72 13.70 29.20 50.79
C THR A 72 12.94 30.44 50.30
N GLY A 73 13.03 30.70 49.00
CA GLY A 73 12.15 31.57 48.24
C GLY A 73 11.11 30.75 47.49
N THR A 74 9.89 31.27 47.44
CA THR A 74 8.70 30.80 46.71
C THR A 74 9.03 30.15 45.35
N PRO A 75 8.43 28.99 45.00
CA PRO A 75 8.70 28.33 43.72
C PRO A 75 8.27 29.23 42.55
N GLU A 76 9.25 29.83 41.89
CA GLU A 76 9.04 30.56 40.65
C GLU A 76 8.82 29.53 39.53
N ILE A 77 7.63 29.57 38.91
CA ILE A 77 7.28 28.70 37.79
C ILE A 77 8.20 29.10 36.64
N THR A 78 9.31 28.37 36.51
CA THR A 78 10.23 28.53 35.38
C THR A 78 9.54 27.97 34.15
N PHE A 79 9.04 28.87 33.29
CA PHE A 79 8.53 28.50 31.97
C PHE A 79 9.71 28.00 31.14
N THR A 80 9.97 26.68 31.18
CA THR A 80 10.93 26.05 30.29
C THR A 80 10.47 26.32 28.86
N PRO A 81 11.27 27.02 28.03
CA PRO A 81 10.88 27.32 26.66
C PRO A 81 10.64 26.00 25.93
N THR A 82 9.41 25.81 25.44
CA THR A 82 9.07 24.65 24.60
C THR A 82 9.99 24.70 23.38
N GLN A 83 10.83 23.68 23.22
CA GLN A 83 11.72 23.60 22.05
C GLN A 83 10.87 23.66 20.78
N THR A 84 11.03 24.75 20.04
CA THR A 84 10.35 24.92 18.77
C THR A 84 11.17 24.21 17.71
N PHE A 85 10.76 22.99 17.34
CA PHE A 85 11.38 22.26 16.24
C PHE A 85 11.13 23.04 14.95
N THR A 86 12.20 23.60 14.38
CA THR A 86 12.14 24.21 13.05
C THR A 86 12.19 23.08 12.02
N PRO A 87 11.14 22.87 11.20
CA PRO A 87 11.16 21.81 10.20
C PRO A 87 12.29 22.09 9.22
N THR A 88 13.30 21.21 9.20
CA THR A 88 14.38 21.29 8.21
C THR A 88 13.82 20.87 6.87
N THR A 89 13.78 21.78 5.90
CA THR A 89 13.32 21.49 4.54
C THR A 89 14.35 20.60 3.85
N ARG A 90 14.05 19.30 3.73
CA ARG A 90 14.87 18.38 2.94
C ARG A 90 14.58 18.64 1.45
N PRO A 91 15.61 18.79 0.58
CA PRO A 91 15.38 19.00 -0.84
C PRO A 91 14.68 17.78 -1.45
N THR A 92 13.49 18.01 -2.02
CA THR A 92 12.76 16.99 -2.78
C THR A 92 13.37 16.89 -4.18
N ILE A 93 13.73 15.68 -4.61
CA ILE A 93 14.20 15.48 -5.99
C ILE A 93 12.99 15.68 -6.91
N THR A 94 13.09 16.67 -7.81
CA THR A 94 12.10 16.82 -8.89
C THR A 94 12.35 15.72 -9.91
N LEU A 95 11.39 14.80 -10.05
CA LEU A 95 11.44 13.79 -11.09
C LEU A 95 11.13 14.45 -12.44
N GLU A 96 11.97 14.18 -13.44
CA GLU A 96 11.73 14.68 -14.79
C GLU A 96 10.39 14.15 -15.35
N PRO A 97 9.61 15.00 -16.04
CA PRO A 97 8.40 14.57 -16.73
C PRO A 97 8.73 13.43 -17.70
N ILE A 98 7.91 12.38 -17.68
CA ILE A 98 8.07 11.29 -18.64
C ILE A 98 7.58 11.77 -19.99
N ASP A 99 8.43 11.68 -21.01
CA ASP A 99 7.96 11.81 -22.39
C ASP A 99 7.17 10.54 -22.76
N PRO A 100 5.85 10.63 -23.01
CA PRO A 100 5.04 9.49 -23.40
C PRO A 100 5.49 8.86 -24.73
N SER A 101 6.31 9.57 -25.54
CA SER A 101 6.88 9.06 -26.78
C SER A 101 7.93 7.96 -26.57
N LEU A 102 8.54 7.88 -25.37
CA LEU A 102 9.55 6.88 -25.02
C LEU A 102 8.95 5.51 -24.70
N PHE A 103 7.63 5.42 -24.54
CA PHE A 103 6.97 4.12 -24.49
C PHE A 103 6.89 3.57 -25.91
N THR A 104 7.70 2.55 -26.21
CA THR A 104 7.54 1.72 -27.42
C THR A 104 6.05 1.49 -27.70
N PRO A 105 5.57 1.71 -28.95
CA PRO A 105 4.15 1.74 -29.29
C PRO A 105 3.51 0.36 -29.10
N SER A 106 3.22 0.02 -27.85
CA SER A 106 2.40 -1.12 -27.47
C SER A 106 0.96 -0.62 -27.42
N PRO A 107 -0.01 -1.37 -27.97
CA PRO A 107 -1.41 -0.99 -27.89
C PRO A 107 -1.80 -0.74 -26.43
N ASN A 108 -2.43 0.41 -26.15
CA ASN A 108 -2.92 0.69 -24.81
C ASN A 108 -4.21 -0.10 -24.58
N TYR A 109 -4.11 -1.21 -23.85
CA TYR A 109 -5.25 -2.01 -23.41
C TYR A 109 -5.93 -1.43 -22.17
N PHE A 110 -5.29 -0.51 -21.46
CA PHE A 110 -5.74 0.00 -20.17
C PHE A 110 -6.59 1.26 -20.36
N LEU A 111 -7.89 1.13 -20.09
CA LEU A 111 -8.86 2.22 -20.22
C LEU A 111 -8.85 3.12 -18.99
N SER A 112 -8.84 2.53 -17.80
CA SER A 112 -8.81 3.26 -16.54
C SER A 112 -8.06 2.48 -15.46
N VAL A 113 -7.41 3.22 -14.56
CA VAL A 113 -6.73 2.69 -13.38
C VAL A 113 -7.24 3.47 -12.17
N GLN A 114 -7.81 2.75 -11.22
CA GLN A 114 -8.31 3.29 -9.96
C GLN A 114 -7.55 2.66 -8.79
N ARG A 115 -7.40 3.43 -7.71
CA ARG A 115 -6.73 3.02 -6.47
C ARG A 115 -7.57 3.43 -5.27
N SER A 116 -7.59 2.61 -4.22
CA SER A 116 -8.35 2.90 -3.00
C SER A 116 -7.74 4.00 -2.12
N THR A 117 -6.42 4.21 -2.21
CA THR A 117 -5.68 5.22 -1.45
C THR A 117 -4.52 5.77 -2.28
N SER A 118 -4.08 6.98 -1.98
CA SER A 118 -2.85 7.60 -2.51
C SER A 118 -1.69 7.56 -1.51
N GLN A 119 -1.90 7.01 -0.31
CA GLN A 119 -0.87 6.91 0.72
C GLN A 119 -0.98 5.59 1.48
N ILE A 120 0.18 4.97 1.69
CA ILE A 120 0.36 3.81 2.56
C ILE A 120 1.30 4.23 3.68
N VAL A 121 0.95 3.94 4.92
CA VAL A 121 1.78 4.25 6.09
C VAL A 121 2.34 2.97 6.70
N TRP A 122 3.56 3.06 7.23
CA TRP A 122 4.17 1.96 7.96
C TRP A 122 4.81 2.42 9.27
N GLY A 123 4.83 1.53 10.26
CA GLY A 123 5.20 1.85 11.64
C GLY A 123 4.03 1.59 12.59
N SER A 124 4.32 1.57 13.90
CA SER A 124 3.32 1.28 14.95
C SER A 124 2.66 2.52 15.53
N THR A 125 3.23 3.70 15.31
CA THR A 125 2.87 4.94 16.02
C THR A 125 1.90 5.86 15.27
N CYS A 126 1.43 5.46 14.08
CA CYS A 126 0.51 6.25 13.28
C CYS A 126 -0.61 5.40 12.68
N ASP A 127 -1.77 6.05 12.51
CA ASP A 127 -2.94 5.49 11.84
C ASP A 127 -2.89 5.82 10.33
N GLY A 128 -3.34 4.88 9.52
CA GLY A 128 -3.47 5.07 8.07
C GLY A 128 -3.58 3.75 7.31
N ALA A 129 -3.70 3.85 5.99
CA ALA A 129 -3.86 2.68 5.14
C ALA A 129 -2.58 1.83 5.12
N ARG A 130 -2.72 0.52 5.35
CA ARG A 130 -1.63 -0.48 5.26
C ARG A 130 -1.76 -1.40 4.05
N SER A 131 -2.71 -1.08 3.18
CA SER A 131 -2.96 -1.79 1.94
C SER A 131 -3.54 -0.84 0.90
N ILE A 132 -3.38 -1.20 -0.36
CA ILE A 132 -3.91 -0.47 -1.50
C ILE A 132 -4.58 -1.45 -2.46
N LYS A 133 -5.84 -1.18 -2.81
CA LYS A 133 -6.56 -1.94 -3.82
C LYS A 133 -6.48 -1.21 -5.15
N PHE A 134 -5.97 -1.90 -6.16
CA PHE A 134 -6.01 -1.47 -7.54
C PHE A 134 -7.21 -2.07 -8.25
N VAL A 135 -7.89 -1.26 -9.05
CA VAL A 135 -8.98 -1.67 -9.94
C VAL A 135 -8.67 -1.12 -11.32
N VAL A 136 -8.56 -2.00 -12.31
CA VAL A 136 -8.09 -1.66 -13.65
C VAL A 136 -9.11 -2.14 -14.67
N GLN A 137 -9.57 -1.22 -15.52
CA GLN A 137 -10.45 -1.55 -16.62
C GLN A 137 -9.63 -1.74 -17.90
N VAL A 138 -9.82 -2.89 -18.54
CA VAL A 138 -9.04 -3.29 -19.72
C VAL A 138 -9.99 -3.51 -20.89
N THR A 139 -9.59 -3.03 -22.07
CA THR A 139 -10.33 -3.27 -23.32
C THR A 139 -10.39 -4.78 -23.58
N PRO A 140 -11.58 -5.37 -23.76
CA PRO A 140 -11.72 -6.80 -24.02
C PRO A 140 -10.91 -7.23 -25.25
N SER A 141 -10.11 -8.27 -25.09
CA SER A 141 -9.30 -8.82 -26.18
C SER A 141 -9.23 -10.35 -26.09
N PRO A 142 -9.44 -11.08 -27.21
CA PRO A 142 -9.35 -12.54 -27.19
C PRO A 142 -7.93 -13.05 -26.85
N LYS A 143 -6.91 -12.20 -27.04
CA LYS A 143 -5.52 -12.51 -26.73
C LYS A 143 -5.19 -12.29 -25.26
N LEU A 144 -5.92 -11.44 -24.54
CA LEU A 144 -5.67 -11.15 -23.13
C LEU A 144 -6.02 -12.37 -22.27
N LYS A 145 -5.11 -12.74 -21.38
CA LYS A 145 -5.33 -13.78 -20.37
C LYS A 145 -4.96 -13.38 -18.96
N TYR A 146 -3.92 -12.57 -18.80
CA TYR A 146 -3.48 -12.14 -17.49
C TYR A 146 -3.20 -10.64 -17.51
N VAL A 147 -3.46 -10.00 -16.37
CA VAL A 147 -2.96 -8.65 -16.08
C VAL A 147 -2.04 -8.77 -14.88
N LEU A 148 -0.80 -8.33 -15.04
CA LEU A 148 0.19 -8.29 -13.97
C LEU A 148 0.40 -6.87 -13.48
N LEU A 149 0.57 -6.72 -12.17
CA LEU A 149 0.99 -5.49 -11.51
C LEU A 149 2.44 -5.61 -11.07
N PHE A 150 3.30 -4.79 -11.68
CA PHE A 150 4.69 -4.60 -11.28
C PHE A 150 4.78 -3.37 -10.37
N ILE A 151 5.55 -3.49 -9.29
CA ILE A 151 5.78 -2.40 -8.34
C ILE A 151 7.27 -2.22 -8.07
N LYS A 152 7.68 -0.99 -7.75
CA LYS A 152 8.97 -0.70 -7.13
C LYS A 152 8.86 0.49 -6.20
N LEU A 153 9.79 0.59 -5.25
CA LEU A 153 9.90 1.76 -4.37
C LEU A 153 11.02 2.66 -4.86
N GLN A 154 10.80 3.97 -4.78
CA GLN A 154 11.83 4.98 -5.00
C GLN A 154 11.78 5.99 -3.85
N ASP A 155 12.90 6.21 -3.18
CA ASP A 155 12.99 7.21 -2.11
C ASP A 155 12.63 8.60 -2.65
N LYS A 156 11.90 9.41 -1.88
CA LYS A 156 11.48 10.74 -2.38
C LYS A 156 12.63 11.75 -2.44
N TYR A 157 13.67 11.50 -1.66
CA TYR A 157 14.75 12.45 -1.40
C TYR A 157 16.12 11.96 -1.88
N SER A 158 16.18 10.76 -2.46
CA SER A 158 17.39 10.21 -3.06
C SER A 158 17.04 9.45 -4.35
N ALA A 159 18.03 9.23 -5.20
CA ALA A 159 17.85 8.40 -6.40
C ALA A 159 17.77 6.90 -6.08
N TYR A 160 17.79 6.53 -4.79
CA TYR A 160 17.76 5.15 -4.35
C TYR A 160 16.38 4.53 -4.64
N SER A 161 16.38 3.40 -5.35
CA SER A 161 15.16 2.66 -5.69
C SER A 161 15.39 1.15 -5.58
N THR A 162 14.31 0.41 -5.38
CA THR A 162 14.34 -1.05 -5.53
C THR A 162 14.24 -1.44 -7.01
N ASP A 163 14.65 -2.66 -7.31
CA ASP A 163 14.28 -3.31 -8.56
C ASP A 163 12.75 -3.45 -8.66
N TRP A 164 12.27 -3.65 -9.89
CA TRP A 164 10.88 -4.04 -10.12
C TRP A 164 10.61 -5.39 -9.46
N GLY A 165 9.66 -5.42 -8.53
CA GLY A 165 9.23 -6.64 -7.85
C GLY A 165 8.58 -7.64 -8.80
N ALA A 166 8.56 -8.91 -8.38
CA ALA A 166 7.84 -9.95 -9.09
C ALA A 166 6.36 -9.59 -9.21
N GLY A 167 5.85 -9.52 -10.44
CA GLY A 167 4.51 -9.01 -10.72
C GLY A 167 3.40 -9.86 -10.09
N ALA A 168 2.39 -9.21 -9.51
CA ALA A 168 1.19 -9.86 -8.98
C ALA A 168 0.14 -10.03 -10.08
N ILE A 169 -0.46 -11.22 -10.18
CA ILE A 169 -1.56 -11.47 -11.14
C ILE A 169 -2.86 -10.95 -10.55
N LEU A 170 -3.55 -10.07 -11.28
CA LEU A 170 -4.84 -9.52 -10.85
C LEU A 170 -5.96 -10.55 -11.02
N SER A 171 -6.94 -10.50 -10.12
CA SER A 171 -8.19 -11.24 -10.23
C SER A 171 -9.11 -10.57 -11.25
N ASP A 172 -9.72 -11.36 -12.14
CA ASP A 172 -10.71 -10.91 -13.13
C ASP A 172 -12.13 -11.04 -12.57
N ASN A 173 -13.03 -10.16 -12.98
CA ASN A 173 -14.47 -10.26 -12.70
C ASN A 173 -15.30 -10.68 -13.93
N ASP A 174 -14.65 -11.18 -14.98
CA ASP A 174 -15.20 -11.58 -16.29
C ASP A 174 -15.82 -10.41 -17.10
N GLN A 175 -15.68 -9.17 -16.64
CA GLN A 175 -16.18 -7.95 -17.30
C GLN A 175 -15.04 -7.06 -17.80
N GLY A 176 -13.82 -7.59 -17.87
CA GLY A 176 -12.63 -6.80 -18.20
C GLY A 176 -12.20 -5.85 -17.09
N VAL A 177 -12.66 -6.08 -15.85
CA VAL A 177 -12.20 -5.35 -14.67
C VAL A 177 -11.34 -6.28 -13.83
N TYR A 178 -10.09 -5.87 -13.67
CA TYR A 178 -9.08 -6.60 -12.94
C TYR A 178 -8.82 -5.90 -11.62
N PHE A 179 -8.66 -6.65 -10.53
CA PHE A 179 -8.36 -6.07 -9.22
C PHE A 179 -7.32 -6.87 -8.44
N TYR A 180 -6.57 -6.15 -7.62
CA TYR A 180 -5.61 -6.75 -6.68
C TYR A 180 -5.41 -5.83 -5.49
N THR A 181 -5.34 -6.40 -4.29
CA THR A 181 -5.03 -5.66 -3.07
C THR A 181 -3.61 -6.01 -2.65
N ILE A 182 -2.72 -5.02 -2.65
CA ILE A 182 -1.37 -5.15 -2.11
C ILE A 182 -1.42 -4.81 -0.63
N GLU A 183 -0.92 -5.71 0.20
CA GLU A 183 -0.62 -5.45 1.60
C GLU A 183 0.83 -4.97 1.77
N LEU A 184 1.07 -4.14 2.78
CA LEU A 184 2.39 -3.57 3.07
C LEU A 184 3.49 -4.64 3.22
N ASN A 185 3.17 -5.79 3.82
CA ASN A 185 4.12 -6.91 4.02
C ASN A 185 4.54 -7.60 2.70
N GLN A 186 3.79 -7.42 1.61
CA GLN A 186 4.10 -7.96 0.29
C GLN A 186 5.06 -7.07 -0.50
N ILE A 187 5.28 -5.83 -0.06
CA ILE A 187 6.16 -4.88 -0.72
C ILE A 187 7.59 -5.14 -0.27
N ALA A 188 8.45 -5.59 -1.18
CA ALA A 188 9.84 -5.88 -0.85
C ALA A 188 10.57 -4.63 -0.34
N ARG A 189 11.31 -4.79 0.77
CA ARG A 189 12.20 -3.76 1.34
C ARG A 189 11.51 -2.45 1.77
N TYR A 190 10.19 -2.44 1.98
CA TYR A 190 9.46 -1.23 2.40
C TYR A 190 10.04 -0.56 3.66
N ARG A 191 10.55 -1.37 4.60
CA ARG A 191 11.16 -0.90 5.86
C ARG A 191 12.48 -0.12 5.69
N THR A 192 13.08 -0.16 4.49
CA THR A 192 14.33 0.56 4.21
C THR A 192 14.10 2.02 3.81
N PHE A 193 12.85 2.43 3.63
CA PHE A 193 12.49 3.78 3.18
C PHE A 193 11.70 4.50 4.26
N GLU A 194 12.20 5.66 4.71
CA GLU A 194 11.42 6.54 5.60
C GLU A 194 10.28 7.22 4.83
N ASP A 195 10.51 7.64 3.59
CA ASP A 195 9.47 8.18 2.71
C ASP A 195 9.80 7.89 1.24
N ALA A 196 8.94 7.14 0.57
CA ALA A 196 9.13 6.70 -0.81
C ALA A 196 7.89 6.92 -1.66
N TRP A 197 8.09 6.93 -2.97
CA TRP A 197 7.04 6.74 -3.96
C TRP A 197 6.91 5.24 -4.27
N LEU A 198 5.68 4.73 -4.20
CA LEU A 198 5.32 3.42 -4.74
C LEU A 198 5.02 3.59 -6.23
N GLN A 199 5.98 3.21 -7.06
CA GLN A 199 5.84 3.24 -8.51
C GLN A 199 5.22 1.93 -8.99
N TYR A 200 4.32 2.00 -9.96
CA TYR A 200 3.64 0.82 -10.46
C TYR A 200 3.38 0.86 -11.97
N GLN A 201 3.27 -0.32 -12.56
CA GLN A 201 2.94 -0.53 -13.96
C GLN A 201 2.09 -1.79 -14.12
N PHE A 202 1.08 -1.72 -14.99
CA PHE A 202 0.30 -2.88 -15.40
C PHE A 202 0.81 -3.42 -16.74
N VAL A 203 0.83 -4.74 -16.86
CA VAL A 203 1.25 -5.45 -18.07
C VAL A 203 0.18 -6.47 -18.44
N ALA A 204 -0.37 -6.34 -19.64
CA ALA A 204 -1.31 -7.28 -20.22
C ALA A 204 -0.52 -8.40 -20.90
N LEU A 205 -0.84 -9.65 -20.55
CA LEU A 205 -0.19 -10.84 -21.09
C LEU A 205 -1.18 -11.73 -21.84
N ASP A 206 -0.66 -12.47 -22.82
CA ASP A 206 -1.37 -13.53 -23.51
C ASP A 206 -1.31 -14.90 -22.78
N ARG A 207 -1.90 -15.93 -23.39
CA ARG A 207 -1.88 -17.31 -22.87
C ARG A 207 -0.48 -17.92 -22.71
N TYR A 208 0.50 -17.38 -23.46
CA TYR A 208 1.90 -17.81 -23.46
C TYR A 208 2.76 -16.89 -22.58
N ARG A 209 2.13 -15.97 -21.82
CA ARG A 209 2.77 -14.97 -20.97
C ARG A 209 3.61 -13.94 -21.74
N ASN A 210 3.35 -13.75 -23.03
CA ASN A 210 3.95 -12.67 -23.80
C ASN A 210 3.24 -11.35 -23.50
N ALA A 211 4.01 -10.28 -23.33
CA ALA A 211 3.45 -8.95 -23.13
C ALA A 211 2.80 -8.44 -24.43
N ILE A 212 1.49 -8.21 -24.38
CA ILE A 212 0.71 -7.63 -25.48
C ILE A 212 0.47 -6.13 -25.27
N GLY A 213 0.50 -5.66 -24.02
CA GLY A 213 0.19 -4.29 -23.62
C GLY A 213 0.92 -3.89 -22.35
N ARG A 214 1.25 -2.61 -22.21
CA ARG A 214 1.77 -2.01 -20.96
C ARG A 214 1.06 -0.70 -20.67
N SER A 215 0.79 -0.43 -19.39
CA SER A 215 0.31 0.88 -18.97
C SER A 215 1.47 1.87 -18.89
N VAL A 216 1.15 3.16 -18.84
CA VAL A 216 2.09 4.19 -18.41
C VAL A 216 2.52 3.88 -16.97
N VAL A 217 3.80 4.10 -16.67
CA VAL A 217 4.35 3.93 -15.32
C VAL A 217 3.89 5.10 -14.45
N SER A 218 3.21 4.79 -13.36
CA SER A 218 2.91 5.79 -12.33
C SER A 218 4.10 5.96 -11.40
N ARG A 219 4.56 7.19 -11.19
CA ARG A 219 5.79 7.49 -10.43
C ARG A 219 5.59 8.19 -9.09
N THR A 220 4.55 9.00 -8.94
CA THR A 220 4.39 9.93 -7.80
C THR A 220 2.98 9.91 -7.22
N GLU A 221 2.16 8.97 -7.64
CA GLU A 221 0.74 8.96 -7.30
C GLU A 221 0.42 8.29 -5.96
N VAL A 222 1.32 7.42 -5.49
CA VAL A 222 1.16 6.68 -4.24
C VAL A 222 2.40 6.88 -3.39
N SER A 223 2.23 7.45 -2.19
CA SER A 223 3.29 7.59 -1.21
C SER A 223 3.33 6.40 -0.25
N LEU A 224 4.54 6.02 0.15
CA LEU A 224 4.82 5.09 1.25
C LEU A 224 5.59 5.87 2.31
N THR A 225 4.99 6.12 3.47
CA THR A 225 5.56 7.00 4.49
C THR A 225 5.67 6.30 5.83
N HIS A 226 6.83 6.40 6.49
CA HIS A 226 7.04 5.88 7.84
C HIS A 226 6.40 6.80 8.88
N CYS A 227 5.89 6.24 9.97
CA CYS A 227 5.22 6.99 11.03
C CYS A 227 6.12 8.07 11.68
N LYS A 228 7.44 7.87 11.69
CA LYS A 228 8.41 8.86 12.19
C LYS A 228 8.39 10.17 11.39
N VAL A 229 7.94 10.15 10.14
CA VAL A 229 7.85 11.38 9.33
C VAL A 229 6.70 12.28 9.81
N PHE A 230 5.63 11.70 10.37
CA PHE A 230 4.51 12.48 10.92
C PHE A 230 4.80 13.04 12.32
N ASN A 231 5.55 12.27 13.12
CA ASN A 231 5.97 12.63 14.47
C ASN A 231 7.51 12.58 14.55
N PRO A 232 8.20 13.60 14.00
CA PRO A 232 9.67 13.63 13.94
C PRO A 232 10.34 13.68 15.31
#